data_AF-A0A815JNZ4-F1
#
_entry.id   AF-A0A815JNZ4-F1
#
_cell.length_a   1.000
_cell.length_b   1.000
_cell.length_c   1.000
_cell.angle_alpha   90.00
_cell.angle_beta   90.00
_cell.angle_gamma   90.00
#
_symmetry.space_group_name_H-M   'P 1'
#
loop_
_entity.id
_entity.type
_entity.pdbx_description
1 polymer ?
#
loop_
_entity_poly.entity_id
_entity_poly.type
_entity_poly.pdbx_seq_one_letter_code
_entity_poly.pdbx_strand_id
1 'polypeptide(L)'
;MNIPGYSIQLERTELQEIKAAESTGKQRLGELGGTQPGECDALYNYASGEQRKHPLPEMCQSELVNTHSILLKSRLRTDLQEFRYYVGNKPSQAFIGDEVKELERFEKVVFLMSSGKRSDRISPDFDYL
;
A
#
# COMPACT_ATOMS: atom_id res chain seq x y z
N MET A 1 0.17 -10.29 15.30
CA MET A 1 -0.78 -9.29 14.74
C MET A 1 -0.90 -9.60 13.27
N ASN A 2 -2.12 -9.65 12.73
CA ASN A 2 -2.29 -9.88 11.30
C ASN A 2 -2.37 -8.52 10.59
N ILE A 3 -1.45 -8.27 9.65
CA ILE A 3 -1.50 -7.10 8.78
C ILE A 3 -1.56 -7.55 7.31
N PRO A 4 -2.23 -6.80 6.42
CA PRO A 4 -2.11 -7.04 4.99
C PRO A 4 -0.68 -6.72 4.55
N GLY A 5 -0.04 -7.66 3.85
CA GLY A 5 1.26 -7.49 3.22
C GLY A 5 1.22 -8.01 1.79
N TYR A 6 1.67 -7.19 0.85
CA TYR A 6 1.71 -7.57 -0.56
C TYR A 6 2.91 -8.46 -0.87
N SER A 7 2.64 -9.61 -1.50
CA SER A 7 3.64 -10.55 -1.97
C SER A 7 3.83 -10.39 -3.47
N ILE A 8 4.97 -9.84 -3.88
CA ILE A 8 5.38 -9.74 -5.31
C ILE A 8 5.40 -11.14 -5.95
N GLN A 9 5.84 -12.16 -5.23
CA GLN A 9 5.98 -13.52 -5.76
C GLN A 9 4.63 -14.15 -6.11
N LEU A 10 3.59 -13.80 -5.36
CA LEU A 10 2.24 -14.32 -5.54
C LEU A 10 1.32 -13.32 -6.24
N GLU A 11 1.83 -12.14 -6.59
CA GLU A 11 1.10 -11.01 -7.16
C GLU A 11 -0.22 -10.73 -6.40
N ARG A 12 -0.19 -10.82 -5.06
CA ARG A 12 -1.38 -10.65 -4.21
C ARG A 12 -1.08 -10.18 -2.80
N THR A 13 -2.08 -9.55 -2.18
CA THR A 13 -2.04 -9.19 -0.76
C THR A 13 -2.46 -10.36 0.12
N GLU A 14 -1.64 -10.67 1.13
CA GLU A 14 -1.88 -11.74 2.08
C GLU A 14 -1.89 -11.21 3.52
N LEU A 15 -2.63 -11.88 4.40
CA LEU A 15 -2.54 -11.61 5.84
C LEU A 15 -1.24 -12.21 6.38
N GLN A 16 -0.34 -11.35 6.84
CA GLN A 16 0.92 -11.73 7.44
C GLN A 16 0.83 -11.59 8.95
N GLU A 17 1.21 -12.65 9.66
CA GLU A 17 1.38 -12.58 11.11
C GLU A 17 2.73 -11.93 11.42
N ILE A 18 2.68 -10.72 11.98
CA ILE A 18 3.86 -9.97 12.44
C ILE A 18 3.81 -9.73 13.94
N LYS A 19 4.99 -9.67 14.56
CA LYS A 19 5.13 -9.16 15.93
C LYS A 19 4.99 -7.64 15.92
N ALA A 20 4.44 -7.07 16.99
CA ALA A 20 4.17 -5.64 17.07
C ALA A 20 5.46 -4.80 17.13
N ALA A 21 5.42 -3.56 16.66
CA ALA A 21 6.50 -2.63 16.97
C ALA A 21 6.42 -2.17 18.44
N GLU A 22 7.53 -1.68 18.98
CA GLU A 22 7.60 -1.09 20.32
C GLU A 22 6.57 0.04 20.51
N SER A 23 6.48 0.95 19.52
CA SER A 23 5.49 2.03 19.52
C SER A 23 4.05 1.53 19.55
N THR A 24 3.73 0.47 18.80
CA THR A 24 2.40 -0.17 18.83
C THR A 24 2.10 -0.78 20.19
N GLY A 25 3.08 -1.43 20.82
CA GLY A 25 2.94 -1.94 22.19
C GLY A 25 2.64 -0.83 23.19
N LYS A 26 3.38 0.28 23.12
CA LYS A 26 3.17 1.46 23.97
C LYS A 26 1.80 2.11 23.78
N GLN A 27 1.32 2.20 22.53
CA GLN A 27 -0.03 2.71 22.25
C GLN A 27 -1.10 1.84 22.92
N ARG A 28 -1.02 0.52 22.77
CA ARG A 28 -1.93 -0.43 23.42
C ARG A 28 -1.87 -0.36 24.94
N LEU A 29 -0.67 -0.21 25.50
CA LEU A 29 -0.49 -0.01 26.94
C LEU A 29 -1.13 1.29 27.43
N GLY A 30 -1.06 2.37 26.65
CA GLY A 30 -1.67 3.65 27.00
C GLY A 30 -3.20 3.65 26.98
N GLU A 31 -3.82 2.71 26.26
CA GLU A 31 -5.28 2.48 26.31
C GLU A 31 -5.71 1.83 27.64
N LEU A 32 -4.78 1.16 28.31
CA LEU A 32 -4.97 0.59 29.65
C LEU A 32 -4.60 1.66 30.68
N GLY A 33 -5.44 1.87 31.70
CA GLY A 33 -5.16 2.91 32.71
C GLY A 33 -5.91 4.22 32.52
N GLY A 34 -6.69 4.39 31.44
CA GLY A 34 -7.37 5.67 31.15
C GLY A 34 -8.42 6.08 32.18
N THR A 35 -9.05 5.12 32.86
CA THR A 35 -10.07 5.36 33.91
C THR A 35 -9.69 4.74 35.25
N GLN A 36 -8.97 3.62 35.23
CA GLN A 36 -8.46 2.91 36.39
C GLN A 36 -7.24 2.07 35.96
N PRO A 37 -6.31 1.73 36.87
CA PRO A 37 -5.17 0.86 36.54
C PRO A 37 -5.61 -0.42 35.81
N GLY A 38 -4.90 -0.76 34.74
CA GLY A 38 -5.14 -1.97 33.95
C GLY A 38 -3.86 -2.77 33.77
N GLU A 39 -4.02 -4.05 33.43
CA GLU A 39 -2.92 -5.00 33.23
C GLU A 39 -2.82 -5.40 31.75
N CYS A 40 -1.60 -5.66 31.29
CA CYS A 40 -1.32 -6.04 29.90
C CYS A 40 -0.39 -7.24 29.85
N ASP A 41 -0.89 -8.36 29.34
CA ASP A 41 -0.08 -9.55 29.10
C ASP A 41 0.38 -9.60 27.65
N ALA A 42 1.71 -9.61 27.45
CA ALA A 42 2.30 -9.76 26.13
C ALA A 42 2.35 -11.25 25.74
N LEU A 43 1.72 -11.62 24.63
CA LEU A 43 1.62 -13.00 24.15
C LEU A 43 2.81 -13.47 23.28
N TYR A 44 3.85 -12.66 23.13
CA TYR A 44 5.01 -12.99 22.30
C TYR A 44 6.31 -12.50 22.92
N ASN A 45 7.37 -13.30 22.75
CA ASN A 45 8.73 -12.94 23.12
C ASN A 45 9.50 -12.44 21.89
N TYR A 46 10.32 -11.42 22.08
CA TYR A 46 11.28 -10.95 21.07
C TYR A 46 12.65 -11.56 21.34
N ALA A 47 13.31 -12.05 20.30
CA ALA A 47 14.74 -12.26 20.35
C ALA A 47 15.46 -10.89 20.42
N SER A 48 16.71 -10.90 20.91
CA SER A 48 17.51 -9.68 21.01
C SER A 48 17.64 -9.01 19.63
N GLY A 49 17.24 -7.74 19.55
CA GLY A 49 17.26 -6.96 18.30
C GLY A 49 16.13 -7.24 17.31
N GLU A 50 15.22 -8.18 17.60
CA GLU A 50 14.09 -8.52 16.71
C GLU A 50 13.00 -7.43 16.72
N GLN A 51 12.81 -6.76 17.85
CA GLN A 51 11.74 -5.78 18.00
C GLN A 51 12.09 -4.47 17.27
N ARG A 52 11.25 -4.12 16.28
CA ARG A 52 11.32 -2.81 15.61
C ARG A 52 10.76 -1.72 16.51
N LYS A 53 11.35 -0.52 16.46
CA LYS A 53 10.83 0.67 17.16
C LYS A 53 9.47 1.12 16.61
N HIS A 54 9.33 1.13 15.29
CA HIS A 54 8.15 1.57 14.55
C HIS A 54 7.67 0.50 13.55
N PRO A 55 6.36 0.44 13.26
CA PRO A 55 5.85 -0.44 12.21
C PRO A 55 6.45 -0.06 10.85
N LEU A 56 6.53 -1.02 9.95
CA LEU A 56 6.94 -0.75 8.58
C LEU A 56 5.85 0.12 7.92
N PRO A 57 6.23 1.20 7.20
CA PRO A 57 5.25 2.03 6.51
C PRO A 57 4.50 1.24 5.43
N GLU A 58 3.21 1.54 5.27
CA GLU A 58 2.34 0.85 4.29
C GLU A 58 2.90 0.90 2.87
N MET A 59 3.45 2.04 2.46
CA MET A 59 4.07 2.21 1.14
C MET A 59 5.26 1.27 0.90
N CYS A 60 5.85 0.69 1.94
CA CYS A 60 6.96 -0.26 1.82
C CYS A 60 6.49 -1.73 1.82
N GLN A 61 5.20 -1.99 2.02
CA GLN A 61 4.66 -3.36 2.19
C GLN A 61 3.31 -3.61 1.49
N SER A 62 2.80 -2.63 0.74
CA SER A 62 1.50 -2.70 0.05
C SER A 62 1.67 -2.71 -1.46
N GLU A 63 0.64 -3.15 -2.15
CA GLU A 63 0.51 -2.97 -3.59
C GLU A 63 0.47 -1.47 -3.95
N LEU A 64 1.20 -1.07 -4.99
CA LEU A 64 1.44 0.34 -5.27
C LEU A 64 0.60 0.90 -6.44
N VAL A 65 -0.15 0.07 -7.16
CA VAL A 65 -0.93 0.46 -8.36
C VAL A 65 -1.89 1.62 -8.06
N ASN A 66 -2.63 1.53 -6.96
CA ASN A 66 -3.55 2.59 -6.53
C ASN A 66 -2.79 3.86 -6.12
N THR A 67 -1.67 3.71 -5.43
CA THR A 67 -0.81 4.84 -5.02
C THR A 67 -0.31 5.59 -6.25
N HIS A 68 0.22 4.87 -7.25
CA HIS A 68 0.67 5.46 -8.50
C HIS A 68 -0.48 6.19 -9.21
N SER A 69 -1.63 5.54 -9.36
CA SER A 69 -2.81 6.13 -10.00
C SER A 69 -3.28 7.43 -9.32
N ILE A 70 -3.21 7.48 -7.98
CA ILE A 70 -3.52 8.67 -7.20
C ILE A 70 -2.47 9.76 -7.43
N LEU A 71 -1.18 9.41 -7.46
CA LEU A 71 -0.08 10.36 -7.68
C LEU A 71 -0.20 11.05 -9.05
N LEU A 72 -0.51 10.30 -10.11
CA LEU A 72 -0.73 10.84 -11.45
C LEU A 72 -1.92 11.82 -11.49
N LYS A 73 -2.98 11.52 -10.74
CA LYS A 73 -4.19 12.38 -10.65
C LYS A 73 -4.06 13.51 -9.64
N SER A 74 -3.01 13.50 -8.83
CA SER A 74 -2.79 14.50 -7.79
C SER A 74 -2.36 15.84 -8.38
N ARG A 75 -2.35 16.89 -7.54
CA ARG A 75 -1.81 18.20 -7.93
C ARG A 75 -0.32 18.16 -8.29
N LEU A 76 0.42 17.16 -7.79
CA LEU A 76 1.84 17.00 -8.07
C LEU A 76 2.08 16.44 -9.48
N ARG A 77 1.10 15.73 -10.06
CA ARG A 77 1.18 15.10 -11.39
C ARG A 77 2.50 14.34 -11.60
N THR A 78 2.92 13.63 -10.56
CA THR A 78 4.19 12.92 -10.48
C THR A 78 3.93 11.41 -10.51
N ASP A 79 4.91 10.63 -10.95
CA ASP A 79 4.86 9.17 -10.88
C ASP A 79 5.46 8.66 -9.56
N LEU A 80 5.32 7.36 -9.31
CA LEU A 80 5.82 6.75 -8.08
C LEU A 80 7.35 6.72 -8.00
N GLN A 81 8.05 6.73 -9.14
CA GLN A 81 9.51 6.70 -9.22
C GLN A 81 10.13 8.05 -8.84
N GLU A 82 9.48 9.16 -9.22
CA GLU A 82 9.85 10.51 -8.81
C GLU A 82 9.38 10.77 -7.37
N PHE A 83 8.16 10.36 -7.01
CA PHE A 83 7.61 10.56 -5.67
C PHE A 83 8.48 9.94 -4.56
N ARG A 84 9.13 8.80 -4.84
CA ARG A 84 10.01 8.12 -3.86
C ARG A 84 11.17 9.00 -3.35
N TYR A 85 11.56 10.05 -4.08
CA TYR A 85 12.62 10.95 -3.64
C TYR A 85 12.18 11.88 -2.49
N TYR A 86 10.86 12.05 -2.32
CA TYR A 86 10.27 12.94 -1.31
C TYR A 86 9.80 12.22 -0.04
N VAL A 87 9.81 10.88 -0.02
CA VAL A 87 9.39 10.09 1.14
C VAL A 87 10.57 9.62 1.98
N GLY A 88 10.41 9.68 3.31
CA GLY A 88 11.45 9.26 4.26
C GLY A 88 11.73 7.76 4.22
N ASN A 89 10.69 6.94 4.02
CA ASN A 89 10.80 5.50 3.83
C ASN A 89 10.35 5.15 2.41
N LYS A 90 11.26 4.61 1.61
CA LYS A 90 11.05 4.38 0.18
C LYS A 90 10.58 2.95 -0.07
N PRO A 91 9.62 2.73 -1.00
CA PRO A 91 9.37 1.39 -1.50
C PRO A 91 10.63 0.83 -2.16
N SER A 92 10.81 -0.50 -2.10
CA SER A 92 11.93 -1.13 -2.79
C SER A 92 11.70 -1.09 -4.31
N GLN A 93 12.79 -1.09 -5.09
CA GLN A 93 12.70 -1.07 -6.55
C GLN A 93 11.88 -2.25 -7.10
N ALA A 94 11.84 -3.37 -6.38
CA ALA A 94 11.06 -4.53 -6.77
C ALA A 94 9.55 -4.23 -6.75
N PHE A 95 9.04 -3.56 -5.71
CA PHE A 95 7.64 -3.15 -5.62
C PHE A 95 7.28 -2.12 -6.70
N ILE A 96 8.19 -1.19 -7.00
CA ILE A 96 7.99 -0.22 -8.09
C ILE A 96 7.94 -0.92 -9.45
N GLY A 97 8.89 -1.83 -9.70
CA GLY A 97 8.94 -2.56 -10.97
C GLY A 97 7.75 -3.50 -11.17
N ASP A 98 7.24 -4.08 -10.10
CA ASP A 98 6.02 -4.89 -10.12
C ASP A 98 4.78 -4.06 -10.46
N GLU A 99 4.67 -2.89 -9.83
CA GLU A 99 3.59 -1.94 -10.09
C GLU A 99 3.54 -1.47 -11.55
N VAL A 100 4.69 -1.12 -12.14
CA VAL A 100 4.77 -0.75 -13.56
C VAL A 100 4.29 -1.89 -14.47
N LYS A 101 4.66 -3.15 -14.15
CA LYS A 101 4.20 -4.31 -14.92
C LYS A 101 2.69 -4.48 -14.83
N GLU A 102 2.11 -4.30 -13.65
CA GLU A 102 0.66 -4.39 -13.46
C GLU A 102 -0.08 -3.28 -14.25
N LEU A 103 0.40 -2.04 -14.21
CA LEU A 103 -0.17 -0.96 -15.03
C LEU A 103 -0.12 -1.29 -16.52
N GLU A 104 1.02 -1.76 -17.03
CA GLU A 104 1.13 -2.17 -18.45
C GLU A 104 0.15 -3.31 -18.81
N ARG A 105 -0.10 -4.25 -17.88
CA ARG A 105 -1.11 -5.31 -18.07
C ARG A 105 -2.50 -4.71 -18.17
N PHE A 106 -2.86 -3.79 -17.26
CA PHE A 106 -4.16 -3.11 -17.31
C PHE A 106 -4.34 -2.30 -18.59
N GLU A 107 -3.34 -1.55 -19.03
CA GLU A 107 -3.40 -0.78 -20.29
C GLU A 107 -3.61 -1.68 -21.50
N LYS A 108 -2.89 -2.81 -21.58
CA LYS A 108 -3.08 -3.81 -22.64
C LYS A 108 -4.50 -4.38 -22.63
N VAL A 109 -5.02 -4.71 -21.45
CA VAL A 109 -6.39 -5.22 -21.30
C VAL A 109 -7.42 -4.17 -21.74
N VAL A 110 -7.27 -2.91 -21.32
CA VAL A 110 -8.14 -1.80 -21.74
C VAL A 110 -8.08 -1.58 -23.25
N PHE A 111 -6.88 -1.60 -23.84
CA PHE A 111 -6.69 -1.47 -25.28
C PHE A 111 -7.36 -2.61 -26.06
N LEU A 112 -7.20 -3.85 -25.61
CA LEU A 112 -7.85 -5.03 -26.23
C LEU A 112 -9.38 -4.97 -26.11
N MET A 113 -9.91 -4.52 -24.97
CA MET A 113 -11.35 -4.33 -24.79
C MET A 113 -11.90 -3.19 -25.64
N SER A 114 -11.10 -2.14 -25.88
CA SER A 114 -11.49 -0.98 -26.68
C SER A 114 -11.38 -1.25 -28.18
N SER A 115 -10.42 -2.07 -28.61
CA SER A 115 -10.25 -2.50 -30.02
C SER A 115 -11.22 -3.62 -30.43
N GLY A 116 -11.91 -4.25 -29.46
CA GLY A 116 -12.96 -5.25 -29.68
C GLY A 116 -14.36 -4.71 -30.04
N LYS A 117 -14.58 -3.38 -30.07
CA LYS A 117 -15.85 -2.80 -30.52
C LYS A 117 -15.71 -2.13 -31.89
N ARG A 118 -16.21 -2.82 -32.92
CA ARG A 118 -16.71 -2.22 -34.16
C ARG A 118 -17.74 -1.12 -33.85
N SER A 119 -17.78 -0.13 -34.74
CA SER A 119 -18.99 0.52 -35.26
C SER A 119 -20.23 0.34 -34.38
N ASP A 120 -20.57 1.36 -33.61
CA ASP A 120 -21.75 2.18 -33.93
C ASP A 120 -21.71 3.46 -33.09
N ARG A 121 -22.09 4.55 -33.75
CA ARG A 121 -22.06 5.93 -33.27
C ARG A 121 -22.75 6.08 -31.92
N ILE A 122 -22.04 6.58 -30.92
CA ILE A 122 -22.61 7.48 -29.91
C ILE A 122 -21.55 8.52 -29.55
N SER A 123 -21.72 9.73 -30.07
CA SER A 123 -21.10 10.94 -29.57
C SER A 123 -21.68 11.26 -28.20
N PRO A 124 -20.88 11.51 -27.15
CA PRO A 124 -21.34 12.25 -26.00
C PRO A 124 -20.86 13.70 -26.14
N ASP A 125 -21.79 14.58 -26.51
CA ASP A 125 -21.66 16.01 -26.23
C ASP A 125 -21.53 16.14 -24.70
N PHE A 126 -20.35 16.55 -24.23
CA PHE A 126 -20.16 16.98 -22.86
C PHE A 126 -20.42 18.47 -22.78
N ASP A 127 -21.68 18.84 -22.56
CA ASP A 127 -22.05 20.16 -22.07
C ASP A 127 -21.60 20.28 -20.61
N TYR A 128 -20.68 21.22 -20.37
CA TYR A 128 -20.31 21.66 -19.03
C TYR A 128 -21.40 22.60 -18.49
N LEU A 129 -21.95 22.26 -17.32
CA LEU A 129 -22.62 23.19 -16.40
C LEU A 129 -22.00 23.05 -15.02
#